data_AF-A0A0F0KE59-F1
#
_entry.id   AF-A0A0F0KE59-F1
#
_cell.length_a   1.000
_cell.length_b   1.000
_cell.length_c   1.000
_cell.angle_alpha   90.00
_cell.angle_beta   90.00
_cell.angle_gamma   90.00
#
_symmetry.space_group_name_H-M   'P 1'
#
loop_
_entity.id
_entity.type
_entity.pdbx_description
1 polymer ?
#
loop_
_entity_poly.entity_id
_entity_poly.type
_entity_poly.pdbx_seq_one_letter_code
_entity_poly.pdbx_strand_id
1 'polypeptide(L)' 'MFAGMQGWHLLIVLAVILLLFGAAKLPALAKSMGQSARVFKGEMKAMKDDDAARTDSAATEPPTVKDSGIEPETPPRA' A
#
# COMPACT_ATOMS: atom_id res chain seq x y z
N MET A 1 -23.21 -12.31 -29.62
CA MET A 1 -23.58 -11.26 -30.60
C MET A 1 -24.06 -9.95 -29.93
N PHE A 2 -23.50 -9.52 -28.77
CA PHE A 2 -23.95 -8.28 -28.08
C PHE A 2 -22.84 -7.43 -27.46
N ALA A 3 -21.56 -7.72 -27.72
CA ALA A 3 -20.44 -6.95 -27.16
C ALA A 3 -20.29 -5.53 -27.74
N GLY A 4 -21.01 -5.20 -28.82
CA GLY A 4 -20.92 -3.90 -29.51
C GLY A 4 -21.84 -2.80 -28.99
N MET A 5 -22.79 -3.11 -28.09
CA MET A 5 -23.86 -2.15 -27.71
C MET A 5 -23.54 -1.32 -26.45
N GLN A 6 -22.56 -1.74 -25.63
CA GLN A 6 -22.20 -1.04 -24.38
C GLN A 6 -21.07 -0.01 -24.55
N GLY A 7 -20.22 -0.13 -25.57
CA GLY A 7 -19.08 0.79 -25.76
C GLY A 7 -19.51 2.25 -25.94
N TRP A 8 -20.62 2.49 -26.63
CA TRP A 8 -21.12 3.85 -26.85
C TRP A 8 -21.77 4.46 -25.61
N HIS A 9 -22.39 3.63 -24.75
CA HIS A 9 -22.94 4.07 -23.47
C HIS A 9 -21.83 4.55 -22.52
N LEU A 10 -20.69 3.84 -22.47
CA LEU A 10 -19.53 4.26 -21.68
C LEU A 10 -18.99 5.63 -22.12
N LEU A 11 -18.94 5.90 -23.44
CA LEU A 11 -18.53 7.21 -23.93
C LEU A 11 -19.52 8.32 -23.55
N ILE A 12 -20.83 8.06 -23.59
CA ILE A 12 -21.85 9.02 -23.16
C ILE A 12 -21.71 9.33 -21.67
N VAL A 13 -21.56 8.31 -20.82
CA VAL A 13 -21.36 8.50 -19.38
C VAL A 13 -20.08 9.28 -19.11
N LEU A 14 -18.98 8.95 -19.80
CA LEU A 14 -17.72 9.71 -19.70
C LEU A 14 -17.91 11.17 -20.11
N ALA A 15 -18.65 11.43 -21.19
CA ALA A 15 -18.97 12.78 -21.64
C ALA A 15 -19.78 13.56 -20.58
N VAL A 16 -20.77 12.94 -19.94
CA VAL A 16 -21.54 13.57 -18.85
C VAL A 16 -20.65 13.89 -17.65
N ILE A 17 -19.78 12.97 -17.24
CA ILE A 17 -18.84 13.20 -16.13
C ILE A 17 -17.87 14.34 -16.49
N LEU A 18 -17.36 14.38 -17.72
CA LEU A 18 -16.50 15.48 -18.20
C LEU A 18 -17.24 16.82 -18.22
N LEU A 19 -18.55 16.84 -18.48
CA LEU A 19 -19.37 18.05 -18.48
C LEU A 19 -19.62 18.57 -17.06
N LEU A 20 -19.86 17.66 -16.09
CA LEU A 20 -20.10 18.01 -14.70
C LEU A 20 -18.83 18.38 -13.93
N PHE A 21 -17.77 17.60 -14.11
CA PHE A 21 -16.50 17.78 -13.39
C PHE A 21 -15.50 18.66 -14.15
N GLY A 22 -15.61 18.74 -15.48
CA GLY A 22 -14.67 19.43 -16.36
C GLY A 22 -13.48 18.55 -16.77
N ALA A 23 -12.94 18.81 -17.97
CA ALA A 23 -11.82 18.07 -18.54
C ALA A 23 -10.53 18.11 -17.70
N ALA A 24 -10.34 19.14 -16.87
CA ALA A 24 -9.15 19.30 -16.03
C ALA A 24 -9.24 18.56 -14.68
N LYS A 25 -10.44 18.30 -14.14
CA LYS A 25 -10.61 17.72 -12.80
C LYS A 25 -10.48 16.20 -12.79
N LEU A 26 -11.00 15.51 -13.81
CA LEU A 26 -10.84 14.05 -13.95
C LEU A 26 -9.38 13.59 -13.97
N PRO A 27 -8.48 14.15 -14.81
CA PRO A 27 -7.08 13.74 -14.82
C PRO A 27 -6.33 14.13 -13.55
N ALA A 28 -6.68 15.26 -12.91
CA ALA A 28 -6.09 15.66 -11.63
C ALA A 28 -6.44 14.67 -10.51
N LEU A 29 -7.71 14.26 -10.41
CA LEU A 29 -8.17 13.25 -9.46
C LEU A 29 -7.50 11.89 -9.74
N ALA A 30 -7.50 11.45 -11.00
CA ALA A 30 -6.84 10.21 -11.40
C ALA A 30 -5.34 10.20 -11.06
N LYS A 31 -4.63 11.33 -11.26
CA LYS A 31 -3.21 11.46 -10.93
C LYS A 31 -2.96 11.34 -9.42
N SER A 32 -3.76 12.01 -8.60
CA SER A 32 -3.64 11.94 -7.13
C SER A 32 -4.00 10.55 -6.58
N MET A 33 -5.11 9.95 -7.03
CA MET A 33 -5.51 8.59 -6.63
C MET A 33 -4.52 7.54 -7.14
N GLY A 34 -3.97 7.72 -8.35
CA GLY A 34 -2.97 6.83 -8.92
C GLY A 34 -1.66 6.83 -8.15
N GLN A 35 -1.23 7.97 -7.61
CA GLN A 35 -0.05 8.05 -6.74
C GLN A 35 -0.27 7.28 -5.43
N SER A 36 -1.40 7.47 -4.75
CA SER A 36 -1.74 6.72 -3.54
C SER A 36 -1.86 5.21 -3.81
N ALA A 37 -2.52 4.82 -4.91
CA ALA A 37 -2.66 3.43 -5.31
C ALA A 37 -1.31 2.77 -5.65
N ARG A 38 -0.36 3.52 -6.21
CA ARG A 38 1.00 3.00 -6.52
C ARG A 38 1.79 2.71 -5.25
N VAL A 39 1.74 3.61 -4.25
CA VAL A 39 2.38 3.39 -2.95
C VAL A 39 1.78 2.18 -2.27
N PHE A 40 0.45 2.12 -2.16
CA PHE A 40 -0.27 0.99 -1.58
C PHE A 40 0.04 -0.34 -2.29
N LYS A 41 0.10 -0.35 -3.63
CA LYS A 41 0.47 -1.55 -4.39
C LYS A 41 1.93 -1.98 -4.14
N GLY A 42 2.84 -1.02 -3.99
CA GLY A 42 4.24 -1.30 -3.65
C GLY A 42 4.39 -1.96 -2.29
N GLU A 43 3.75 -1.39 -1.27
CA GLU A 43 3.75 -1.94 0.10
C GLU A 43 3.06 -3.32 0.16
N MET A 44 1.91 -3.47 -0.50
CA MET A 44 1.20 -4.75 -0.58
C MET A 44 2.03 -5.83 -1.30
N LYS A 45 2.80 -5.45 -2.33
CA LYS A 45 3.69 -6.38 -3.03
C LYS A 45 4.88 -6.77 -2.17
N ALA A 46 5.49 -5.81 -1.47
CA ALA A 46 6.57 -6.11 -0.52
C ALA A 46 6.10 -7.06 0.57
N MET A 47 4.92 -6.85 1.16
CA MET A 47 4.37 -7.75 2.17
C MET A 47 4.11 -9.17 1.64
N LYS A 48 3.65 -9.29 0.40
CA LYS A 48 3.42 -10.59 -0.25
C LYS A 48 4.72 -11.30 -0.63
N ASP A 49 5.76 -10.56 -1.01
CA ASP A 49 7.08 -11.11 -1.31
C ASP A 49 7.85 -11.48 -0.01
N ASP A 50 7.65 -10.74 1.10
CA ASP A 50 8.22 -11.03 2.44
C ASP A 50 7.57 -12.29 3.06
N ASP A 51 6.27 -12.50 2.85
CA ASP A 51 5.56 -13.72 3.29
C ASP A 51 6.09 -14.98 2.57
N ALA A 52 6.42 -14.86 1.28
CA ALA A 52 7.09 -15.91 0.52
C ALA A 52 8.53 -16.15 1.01
N ALA A 53 9.29 -15.10 1.34
CA ALA A 53 10.66 -15.20 1.83
C ALA A 53 10.76 -15.71 3.29
N ARG A 54 9.76 -15.44 4.13
CA ARG A 54 9.69 -15.96 5.52
C ARG A 54 9.39 -17.46 5.58
N THR A 55 8.83 -18.05 4.52
CA THR A 55 8.60 -19.50 4.47
C THR A 55 9.91 -20.27 4.27
N ASP A 56 10.94 -19.67 3.65
CA ASP A 56 12.28 -20.27 3.49
C ASP A 56 13.26 -19.91 4.63
N SER A 57 12.96 -18.88 5.45
CA SER A 57 13.86 -18.38 6.51
C SER A 57 13.38 -18.74 7.92
N ALA A 58 12.74 -19.91 8.09
CA ALA A 58 12.36 -20.44 9.39
C ALA A 58 13.24 -21.63 9.86
N ALA A 59 14.35 -21.93 9.18
CA ALA A 59 15.18 -23.11 9.46
C ALA A 59 16.64 -22.84 9.90
N THR A 60 17.11 -21.59 10.04
CA THR A 60 18.51 -21.35 10.45
C THR A 60 18.67 -20.17 11.42
N GLU A 61 18.71 -20.55 12.70
CA GLU A 61 19.56 -20.04 13.79
C GLU A 61 19.18 -18.82 14.66
N PRO A 62 19.59 -18.86 15.96
CA PRO A 62 19.08 -18.03 17.05
C PRO A 62 19.99 -16.82 17.38
N PRO A 63 19.46 -15.72 17.94
CA PRO A 63 20.30 -14.74 18.61
C PRO A 63 20.43 -15.12 20.09
N THR A 64 21.58 -15.70 20.43
CA THR A 64 22.16 -15.58 21.76
C THR A 64 22.52 -14.11 22.01
N VAL A 65 21.78 -13.44 22.90
CA VAL A 65 22.29 -12.26 23.61
C VAL A 65 21.99 -12.46 25.09
N LYS A 66 23.02 -12.95 25.80
CA LYS A 66 23.19 -12.73 27.24
C LYS A 66 23.83 -11.36 27.40
N ASP A 67 23.13 -10.43 28.02
CA ASP A 67 23.69 -9.31 28.79
C ASP A 67 22.58 -8.83 29.74
N SER A 68 22.45 -9.44 30.92
CA SER A 68 23.09 -9.03 32.17
C SER A 68 22.66 -7.64 32.66
N GLY A 69 21.82 -7.60 33.70
CA GLY A 69 21.80 -6.52 34.69
C GLY A 69 20.88 -5.34 34.44
N ILE A 70 19.57 -5.53 34.59
CA ILE A 70 18.69 -4.43 35.02
C ILE A 70 18.76 -4.38 36.55
N GLU A 71 19.77 -3.70 37.10
CA GLU A 71 19.68 -3.13 38.45
C GLU A 71 20.75 -2.04 38.65
N PRO A 72 20.39 -0.76 38.49
CA PRO A 72 21.00 0.30 39.26
C PRO A 72 20.01 0.72 40.36
N GLU A 73 20.26 0.14 41.52
CA GLU A 73 20.12 0.71 42.87
C GLU A 73 19.67 2.18 42.94
N THR A 74 18.60 2.36 43.71
CA THR A 74 18.05 3.59 44.27
C THR A 74 19.13 4.62 44.68
N PRO A 75 19.01 5.91 44.30
CA PRO A 75 19.92 6.95 44.77
C PRO A 75 19.71 7.23 46.27
N PRO A 76 20.75 7.21 47.12
CA PRO A 76 20.66 7.77 48.47
C PRO A 76 20.77 9.31 48.35
N ARG A 77 19.70 10.03 48.68
CA ARG A 77 19.79 11.47 48.97
C ARG A 77 19.68 11.70 50.47
N ALA A 78 20.64 12.49 50.94
CA ALA A 78 21.00 12.83 52.31
C ALA A 78 19.89 13.45 53.14
#